data_AF-A0A662GAD0-F1
#
_entry.id   AF-A0A662GAD0-F1
#
_cell.length_a   1.000
_cell.length_b   1.000
_cell.length_c   1.000
_cell.angle_alpha   90.00
_cell.angle_beta   90.00
_cell.angle_gamma   90.00
#
_symmetry.space_group_name_H-M   'P 1'
#
loop_
_entity.id
_entity.type
_entity.pdbx_description
1 polymer ?
#
loop_
_entity_poly.entity_id
_entity_poly.type
_entity_poly.pdbx_seq_one_letter_code
_entity_poly.pdbx_strand_id
1 'polypeptide(L)'
;MLDLINYLSQTFVLRAIIASILTSILSSLMGSFMIYRGLSFMASGVAHAALGGVAFSLLLSTFLLSSIDPVFGAIFFGIIMAFIVGYMGKGGEIEKMETGIGVSFAMAMSLAVLFMTVIPPIYLPKIWGYLMGDIFLLTDRDLIRLFSVTVITSLITAVFYKEFI
;
A
#
# COMPACT_ATOMS: atom_id res chain seq x y z
N MET A 1 0.86 25.24 -28.22
CA MET A 1 1.77 25.48 -27.05
C MET A 1 0.99 25.99 -25.85
N LEU A 2 0.13 27.01 -26.02
CA LEU A 2 -0.77 27.51 -24.97
C LEU A 2 -1.75 26.44 -24.44
N ASP A 3 -2.23 25.55 -25.31
CA ASP A 3 -3.16 24.49 -24.90
C ASP A 3 -2.50 23.49 -23.94
N LEU A 4 -1.24 23.11 -24.18
CA LEU A 4 -0.50 22.19 -23.31
C LEU A 4 -0.31 22.76 -21.91
N ILE A 5 0.02 24.05 -21.82
CA ILE A 5 0.18 24.76 -20.54
C ILE A 5 -1.16 24.80 -19.79
N ASN A 6 -2.27 24.99 -20.49
CA ASN A 6 -3.62 24.96 -19.90
C ASN A 6 -4.05 23.56 -19.43
N TYR A 7 -3.57 22.49 -20.06
CA TYR A 7 -3.80 21.12 -19.58
C TYR A 7 -2.94 20.81 -18.35
N LEU A 8 -1.68 21.23 -18.35
CA LEU A 8 -0.74 21.03 -17.23
C LEU A 8 -1.14 21.81 -15.97
N SER A 9 -1.81 22.95 -16.12
CA SER A 9 -2.26 23.77 -14.99
C SER A 9 -3.52 23.26 -14.29
N GLN A 10 -4.17 22.23 -14.83
CA GLN A 10 -5.33 21.61 -14.20
C GLN A 10 -4.96 20.99 -12.85
N THR A 11 -5.75 21.25 -11.82
CA THR A 11 -5.44 20.81 -10.44
C THR A 11 -5.28 19.30 -10.33
N PHE A 12 -6.10 18.50 -11.02
CA PHE A 12 -5.99 17.04 -10.98
C PHE A 12 -4.70 16.53 -11.65
N VAL A 13 -4.21 17.22 -12.69
CA VAL A 13 -2.93 16.90 -13.35
C VAL A 13 -1.77 17.27 -12.45
N LEU A 14 -1.80 18.45 -11.83
CA LEU A 14 -0.78 18.85 -10.86
C LEU A 14 -0.70 17.90 -9.67
N ARG A 15 -1.84 17.49 -9.10
CA ARG A 15 -1.89 16.47 -8.04
C ARG A 15 -1.30 15.16 -8.50
N ALA A 16 -1.63 14.69 -9.70
CA ALA A 16 -1.07 13.46 -10.25
C ALA A 16 0.46 13.54 -10.43
N ILE A 17 0.96 14.66 -10.94
CA ILE A 17 2.41 14.91 -11.08
C ILE A 17 3.09 14.87 -9.71
N ILE A 18 2.59 15.63 -8.72
CA ILE A 18 3.17 15.65 -7.37
C ILE A 18 3.13 14.25 -6.74
N ALA A 19 2.00 13.55 -6.85
CA ALA A 19 1.86 12.21 -6.32
C ALA A 19 2.85 11.22 -6.97
N SER A 20 3.00 11.24 -8.29
CA SER A 20 3.96 10.39 -9.00
C SER A 20 5.41 10.61 -8.56
N ILE A 21 5.80 11.86 -8.28
CA ILE A 21 7.13 12.18 -7.74
C ILE A 21 7.28 11.59 -6.34
N LEU A 22 6.29 11.81 -5.46
CA LEU A 22 6.32 11.31 -4.08
C LEU A 22 6.33 9.78 -4.02
N THR A 23 5.54 9.09 -4.85
CA THR A 23 5.55 7.63 -4.93
C THR A 23 6.84 7.09 -5.52
N SER A 24 7.45 7.79 -6.49
CA SER A 24 8.76 7.40 -7.05
C SER A 24 9.88 7.47 -6.02
N ILE A 25 9.84 8.47 -5.13
CA ILE A 25 10.80 8.57 -4.01
C ILE A 25 10.61 7.36 -3.07
N LEU A 26 9.38 7.06 -2.67
CA LEU A 26 9.07 5.93 -1.80
C LEU A 26 9.46 4.59 -2.42
N SER A 27 9.12 4.36 -3.69
CA SER A 27 9.44 3.10 -4.38
C SER A 27 10.94 2.93 -4.60
N SER A 28 11.67 4.01 -4.91
CA SER A 28 13.13 3.98 -5.01
C SER A 28 13.81 3.61 -3.69
N LEU A 29 13.38 4.24 -2.59
CA LEU A 29 13.92 3.95 -1.26
C LEU A 29 13.62 2.52 -0.83
N MET A 30 12.34 2.13 -0.82
CA MET A 30 11.94 0.80 -0.33
C MET A 30 12.41 -0.32 -1.26
N GLY A 31 12.34 -0.11 -2.57
CA GLY A 31 12.81 -1.08 -3.56
C GLY A 31 14.29 -1.38 -3.42
N SER A 32 15.12 -0.37 -3.17
CA SER A 32 16.55 -0.57 -2.91
C SER A 32 16.78 -1.47 -1.69
N PHE A 33 16.12 -1.21 -0.56
CA PHE A 33 16.23 -2.06 0.63
C PHE A 33 15.75 -3.49 0.40
N MET A 34 14.66 -3.66 -0.33
CA MET A 34 14.13 -4.98 -0.65
C MET A 34 15.13 -5.79 -1.47
N ILE A 35 15.77 -5.18 -2.46
CA ILE A 35 16.79 -5.83 -3.29
C ILE A 35 18.01 -6.18 -2.43
N TYR A 36 18.52 -5.25 -1.60
CA TYR A 36 19.67 -5.51 -0.72
C TYR A 36 19.41 -6.65 0.28
N ARG A 37 18.16 -6.80 0.74
CA ARG A 37 17.77 -7.89 1.66
C ARG A 37 17.34 -9.18 0.97
N GLY A 38 17.36 -9.24 -0.36
CA GLY A 38 16.90 -10.40 -1.12
C GLY A 38 15.38 -10.65 -1.01
N LEU A 39 14.60 -9.64 -0.63
CA LEU A 39 13.16 -9.74 -0.39
C LEU A 39 12.35 -9.45 -1.67
N SER A 40 12.55 -10.28 -2.69
CA SER A 40 11.98 -10.06 -4.03
C SER A 40 10.45 -10.12 -4.05
N PHE A 41 9.82 -10.94 -3.20
CA PHE A 41 8.37 -11.15 -3.21
C PHE A 41 7.62 -10.14 -2.34
N MET A 42 8.32 -9.33 -1.54
CA MET A 42 7.72 -8.43 -0.55
C MET A 42 6.76 -7.42 -1.18
N ALA A 43 7.05 -6.92 -2.38
CA ALA A 43 6.21 -5.90 -3.04
C ALA A 43 4.84 -6.48 -3.39
N SER A 44 4.84 -7.69 -3.96
CA SER A 44 3.62 -8.43 -4.25
C SER A 44 2.86 -8.78 -2.97
N GLY A 45 3.56 -9.27 -1.94
CA GLY A 45 2.96 -9.64 -0.67
C GLY A 45 2.22 -8.47 -0.01
N VAL A 46 2.86 -7.30 0.10
CA VAL A 46 2.26 -6.11 0.75
C VAL A 46 1.08 -5.58 -0.06
N ALA A 47 1.16 -5.57 -1.40
CA ALA A 47 0.05 -5.13 -2.25
C ALA A 47 -1.22 -5.96 -2.04
N HIS A 48 -1.09 -7.29 -1.91
CA HIS A 48 -2.23 -8.17 -1.72
C HIS A 48 -2.70 -8.23 -0.26
N ALA A 49 -1.79 -8.03 0.70
CA ALA A 49 -2.15 -7.76 2.10
C ALA A 49 -3.02 -6.51 2.20
N ALA A 50 -2.63 -5.42 1.53
CA ALA A 50 -3.41 -4.19 1.47
C ALA A 50 -4.80 -4.41 0.87
N LEU A 51 -4.91 -5.21 -0.21
CA LEU A 51 -6.20 -5.58 -0.80
C LEU A 51 -7.10 -6.36 0.18
N GLY A 52 -6.55 -7.34 0.90
CA GLY A 52 -7.28 -8.04 1.96
C GLY A 52 -7.79 -7.09 3.05
N GLY A 53 -6.97 -6.11 3.41
CA GLY A 53 -7.33 -5.04 4.33
C GLY A 53 -8.43 -4.11 3.81
N VAL A 54 -8.37 -3.70 2.53
CA VAL A 54 -9.43 -2.90 1.90
C VAL A 54 -10.76 -3.67 1.90
N ALA A 55 -10.73 -4.95 1.51
CA ALA A 55 -11.91 -5.81 1.53
C ALA A 55 -12.46 -5.94 2.96
N PHE A 56 -11.58 -6.10 3.97
CA PHE A 56 -11.97 -6.12 5.37
C PHE A 56 -12.64 -4.81 5.83
N SER A 57 -12.07 -3.66 5.50
CA SER A 57 -12.63 -2.35 5.87
C SER A 57 -14.01 -2.12 5.22
N LEU A 58 -14.17 -2.58 3.97
CA LEU A 58 -15.44 -2.47 3.26
C LEU A 58 -16.50 -3.42 3.82
N LEU A 59 -16.11 -4.65 4.19
CA LEU A 59 -16.97 -5.58 4.92
C LEU A 59 -17.45 -4.94 6.22
N LEU A 60 -16.52 -4.40 7.01
CA LEU A 60 -16.81 -3.77 8.29
C LEU A 60 -17.73 -2.54 8.12
N SER A 61 -17.53 -1.76 7.07
CA SER A 61 -18.41 -0.63 6.71
C SER A 61 -19.83 -1.09 6.36
N THR A 62 -19.97 -2.28 5.76
CA THR A 62 -21.28 -2.88 5.45
C THR A 62 -22.01 -3.31 6.72
N PHE A 63 -21.31 -3.86 7.71
CA PHE A 63 -21.90 -4.33 8.97
C PHE A 63 -22.20 -3.21 9.98
N LEU A 64 -21.33 -2.20 10.10
CA LEU A 64 -21.45 -1.14 11.11
C LEU A 64 -22.28 0.07 10.67
N LEU A 65 -22.82 0.08 9.45
CA LEU A 65 -23.54 1.22 8.87
C LEU A 65 -22.74 2.56 8.91
N SER A 66 -21.41 2.48 9.03
CA SER A 66 -20.52 3.63 9.11
C SER A 66 -19.41 3.49 8.08
N SER A 67 -19.10 4.59 7.38
CA SER A 67 -18.07 4.61 6.35
C SER A 67 -16.69 4.57 6.99
N ILE A 68 -16.01 3.42 6.90
CA ILE A 68 -14.63 3.26 7.36
C ILE A 68 -13.70 3.47 6.17
N ASP A 69 -12.73 4.38 6.35
CA ASP A 69 -11.71 4.68 5.34
C ASP A 69 -10.92 3.40 4.98
N PRO A 70 -10.96 2.91 3.73
CA PRO A 70 -10.30 1.67 3.34
C PRO A 70 -8.79 1.67 3.54
N VAL A 71 -8.17 2.85 3.58
CA VAL A 71 -6.74 3.02 3.90
C VAL A 71 -6.42 2.45 5.28
N PHE A 72 -7.35 2.51 6.24
CA PHE A 72 -7.16 1.92 7.56
C PHE A 72 -6.98 0.41 7.49
N GLY A 73 -7.86 -0.27 6.76
CA GLY A 73 -7.76 -1.72 6.57
C GLY A 73 -6.47 -2.12 5.86
N ALA A 74 -6.09 -1.37 4.82
CA ALA A 74 -4.84 -1.59 4.09
C ALA A 74 -3.60 -1.48 5.02
N ILE A 75 -3.54 -0.42 5.83
CA ILE A 75 -2.45 -0.22 6.81
C ILE A 75 -2.46 -1.34 7.85
N PHE A 76 -3.63 -1.70 8.38
CA PHE A 76 -3.76 -2.74 9.40
C PHE A 76 -3.23 -4.10 8.92
N PHE A 77 -3.64 -4.55 7.74
CA PHE A 77 -3.15 -5.81 7.17
C PHE A 77 -1.66 -5.72 6.77
N GLY A 78 -1.21 -4.57 6.27
CA GLY A 78 0.21 -4.33 5.98
C GLY A 78 1.08 -4.44 7.23
N ILE A 79 0.62 -3.90 8.38
CA ILE A 79 1.31 -4.02 9.67
C ILE A 79 1.34 -5.47 10.15
N ILE A 80 0.22 -6.20 10.07
CA ILE A 80 0.17 -7.63 10.42
C ILE A 80 1.19 -8.41 9.61
N MET A 81 1.22 -8.20 8.29
CA MET A 81 2.19 -8.85 7.42
C MET A 81 3.62 -8.48 7.80
N ALA A 82 3.91 -7.19 8.05
CA ALA A 82 5.23 -6.74 8.46
C ALA A 82 5.70 -7.42 9.76
N PHE A 83 4.79 -7.62 10.73
CA PHE A 83 5.10 -8.37 11.95
C PHE A 83 5.37 -9.85 11.70
N ILE A 84 4.56 -10.51 10.85
CA ILE A 84 4.76 -11.92 10.50
C ILE A 84 6.13 -12.11 9.84
N VAL A 85 6.42 -11.32 8.80
CA VAL A 85 7.68 -11.41 8.05
C VAL A 85 8.88 -11.04 8.94
N GLY A 86 8.76 -9.98 9.74
CA GLY A 86 9.79 -9.56 10.68
C GLY A 86 10.07 -10.60 11.77
N TYR A 87 9.03 -11.29 12.26
CA TYR A 87 9.19 -12.40 13.21
C TYR A 87 9.87 -13.60 12.56
N MET A 88 9.50 -13.97 11.33
CA MET A 88 10.13 -15.08 10.61
C MET A 88 11.60 -14.80 10.25
N GLY A 89 11.99 -13.54 10.14
CA GLY A 89 13.38 -13.12 9.97
C GLY A 89 14.24 -13.17 11.25
N LYS A 90 13.67 -13.51 12.41
CA LYS A 90 14.46 -13.68 13.65
C LYS A 90 15.40 -14.88 13.48
N GLY A 91 16.70 -14.58 13.35
CA GLY A 91 17.75 -15.58 13.09
C GLY A 91 18.51 -15.36 11.78
N GLY A 92 18.12 -14.36 10.95
CA GLY A 92 18.85 -13.99 9.73
C GLY A 92 18.57 -14.90 8.53
N GLU A 93 17.56 -15.76 8.61
CA GLU A 93 17.22 -16.71 7.55
C GLU A 93 16.26 -16.06 6.53
N ILE A 94 16.81 -15.53 5.44
CA ILE A 94 16.05 -14.85 4.38
C ILE A 94 15.00 -15.78 3.75
N GLU A 95 15.30 -17.07 3.60
CA GLU A 95 14.35 -18.06 3.05
C GLU A 95 13.08 -18.18 3.89
N LYS A 96 13.19 -18.08 5.22
CA LYS A 96 12.03 -18.06 6.13
C LYS A 96 11.22 -16.78 5.97
N MET A 97 11.87 -15.64 5.70
CA MET A 97 11.17 -14.39 5.42
C MET A 97 10.37 -14.48 4.12
N GLU A 98 10.97 -14.93 3.02
CA GLU A 98 10.28 -15.11 1.73
C GLU A 98 9.11 -16.11 1.84
N THR A 99 9.30 -17.20 2.59
CA THR A 99 8.21 -18.15 2.91
C THR A 99 7.09 -17.45 3.69
N GLY A 100 7.43 -16.63 4.68
CA GLY A 100 6.48 -15.83 5.44
C GLY A 100 5.71 -14.83 4.60
N ILE A 101 6.37 -14.18 3.64
CA ILE A 101 5.73 -13.29 2.66
C ILE A 101 4.74 -14.11 1.82
N GLY A 102 5.14 -15.27 1.31
CA GLY A 102 4.29 -16.15 0.51
C GLY A 102 3.04 -16.65 1.25
N VAL A 103 3.21 -17.09 2.50
CA VAL A 103 2.09 -17.53 3.36
C VAL A 103 1.16 -16.36 3.68
N SER A 104 1.72 -15.18 4.01
CA SER A 104 0.94 -13.98 4.31
C SER A 104 0.15 -13.51 3.09
N PHE A 105 0.75 -13.56 1.89
CA PHE A 105 0.09 -13.29 0.63
C PHE A 105 -1.12 -14.22 0.43
N ALA A 106 -0.91 -15.54 0.57
CA ALA A 106 -1.97 -16.52 0.35
C ALA A 106 -3.12 -16.35 1.36
N MET A 107 -2.77 -16.08 2.63
CA MET A 107 -3.74 -15.80 3.69
C MET A 107 -4.53 -14.51 3.40
N ALA A 108 -3.86 -13.42 3.03
CA ALA A 108 -4.50 -12.17 2.69
C ALA A 108 -5.47 -12.31 1.51
N MET A 109 -5.07 -13.04 0.46
CA MET A 109 -5.93 -13.30 -0.69
C MET A 109 -7.13 -14.18 -0.34
N SER A 110 -6.92 -15.24 0.45
CA SER A 110 -8.01 -16.08 0.92
C SER A 110 -9.02 -15.28 1.75
N LEU A 111 -8.54 -14.44 2.68
CA LEU A 111 -9.37 -13.54 3.47
C LEU A 111 -10.09 -12.51 2.58
N ALA A 112 -9.40 -11.92 1.61
CA ALA A 112 -10.00 -10.96 0.69
C ALA A 112 -11.20 -11.56 -0.05
N VAL A 113 -11.01 -12.75 -0.64
CA VAL A 113 -12.07 -13.46 -1.35
C VAL A 113 -13.21 -13.83 -0.40
N LEU A 114 -12.90 -14.30 0.82
CA LEU A 114 -13.90 -14.59 1.84
C LEU A 114 -14.72 -13.34 2.21
N PHE A 115 -14.09 -12.19 2.37
CA PHE A 115 -14.81 -10.94 2.64
C PHE A 115 -15.66 -10.51 1.45
N MET A 116 -15.12 -10.63 0.22
CA MET A 116 -15.83 -10.30 -1.01
C MET A 116 -17.10 -11.13 -1.22
N THR A 117 -17.16 -12.40 -0.77
CA THR A 117 -18.39 -13.20 -0.93
C THR A 117 -19.54 -12.70 -0.06
N VAL A 118 -19.24 -12.01 1.04
CA VAL A 118 -20.25 -11.46 1.96
C VAL A 118 -20.64 -10.02 1.58
N ILE A 119 -19.74 -9.28 0.92
CA ILE A 119 -19.99 -7.91 0.49
C ILE A 119 -21.01 -7.87 -0.66
N PRO A 120 -22.00 -6.95 -0.63
CA PRO A 120 -22.96 -6.81 -1.73
C PRO A 120 -22.25 -6.57 -3.08
N PRO A 121 -22.68 -7.23 -4.17
CA PRO A 121 -21.98 -7.18 -5.47
C PRO A 121 -21.74 -5.78 -6.02
N ILE A 122 -22.60 -4.82 -5.70
CA ILE A 122 -22.49 -3.42 -6.13
C ILE A 122 -21.23 -2.72 -5.59
N TYR A 123 -20.63 -3.20 -4.50
CA TYR A 123 -19.42 -2.61 -3.93
C TYR A 123 -18.13 -3.31 -4.36
N LEU A 124 -18.20 -4.50 -4.98
CA LEU A 124 -17.02 -5.25 -5.45
C LEU A 124 -16.14 -4.46 -6.43
N PRO A 125 -16.68 -3.69 -7.41
CA PRO A 125 -15.85 -2.87 -8.30
C PRO A 125 -14.96 -1.86 -7.57
N LYS A 126 -15.38 -1.38 -6.39
CA LYS A 126 -14.57 -0.44 -5.59
C LYS A 126 -13.30 -1.10 -5.08
N ILE A 127 -13.35 -2.38 -4.68
CA ILE A 127 -12.16 -3.09 -4.16
C ILE A 127 -11.11 -3.23 -5.28
N TRP A 128 -11.55 -3.59 -6.48
CA TRP A 128 -10.67 -3.66 -7.65
C TRP A 128 -10.12 -2.28 -8.03
N GLY A 129 -10.95 -1.24 -7.91
CA GLY A 129 -10.54 0.15 -8.10
C GLY A 129 -9.42 0.58 -7.13
N TYR A 130 -9.42 0.09 -5.89
CA TYR A 130 -8.32 0.35 -4.94
C TYR A 130 -7.03 -0.39 -5.29
N LEU A 131 -7.12 -1.57 -5.92
CA LEU A 131 -5.94 -2.32 -6.35
C LEU A 131 -5.25 -1.68 -7.55
N MET A 132 -6.05 -1.26 -8.54
CA MET A 132 -5.52 -0.67 -9.77
C MET A 132 -5.19 0.81 -9.59
N GLY A 133 -5.96 1.52 -8.77
CA GLY A 133 -5.82 2.95 -8.51
C GLY A 133 -6.23 3.82 -9.69
N ASP A 134 -6.46 5.11 -9.40
CA ASP A 134 -6.56 6.16 -10.40
C ASP A 134 -5.87 7.41 -9.85
N ILE A 135 -4.75 7.79 -10.47
CA ILE A 135 -3.92 8.91 -10.02
C ILE A 135 -4.62 10.27 -10.24
N PHE A 136 -5.61 10.34 -11.12
CA PHE A 136 -6.35 11.57 -11.39
C PHE A 136 -7.46 11.83 -10.37
N LEU A 137 -7.87 10.82 -9.59
CA LEU A 137 -8.89 10.95 -8.54
C LEU A 137 -8.34 11.44 -7.19
N LEU A 138 -7.05 11.79 -7.13
CA LEU A 138 -6.42 12.22 -5.89
C LEU A 138 -7.00 13.55 -5.36
N THR A 139 -7.28 13.56 -4.06
CA THR A 139 -7.69 14.76 -3.31
C THR A 139 -6.50 15.42 -2.62
N ASP A 140 -6.66 16.65 -2.15
CA ASP A 140 -5.61 17.33 -1.37
C ASP A 140 -5.29 16.58 -0.07
N ARG A 141 -6.28 15.90 0.52
CA ARG A 141 -6.07 15.06 1.72
C ARG A 141 -5.19 13.86 1.42
N ASP A 142 -5.37 13.24 0.27
CA ASP A 142 -4.53 12.11 -0.16
C ASP A 142 -3.09 12.57 -0.39
N LEU A 143 -2.92 13.76 -0.98
CA LEU A 143 -1.60 14.33 -1.20
C LEU A 143 -0.88 14.68 0.11
N ILE A 144 -1.59 15.24 1.10
CA ILE A 144 -1.04 15.51 2.43
C ILE A 144 -0.65 14.20 3.12
N ARG A 145 -1.50 13.16 3.05
CA ARG A 145 -1.20 11.83 3.61
C ARG A 145 0.04 11.22 2.94
N LEU A 146 0.10 11.22 1.61
CA LEU A 146 1.23 10.71 0.84
C LEU A 146 2.52 11.46 1.16
N PHE A 147 2.48 12.79 1.16
CA PHE A 147 3.61 13.64 1.54
C PHE A 147 4.10 13.33 2.95
N SER A 148 3.18 13.20 3.92
CA SER A 148 3.53 12.86 5.31
C SER A 148 4.24 11.51 5.39
N VAL A 149 3.73 10.49 4.70
CA VAL A 149 4.35 9.15 4.64
C VAL A 149 5.72 9.21 3.95
N THR A 150 5.86 9.94 2.85
CA THR A 150 7.14 10.14 2.16
C THR A 150 8.17 10.77 3.08
N VAL A 151 7.82 11.85 3.78
CA VAL A 151 8.72 12.55 4.72
C VAL A 151 9.11 11.64 5.88
N ILE A 152 8.13 11.01 6.54
CA ILE A 152 8.38 10.12 7.69
C ILE A 152 9.29 8.96 7.27
N THR A 153 8.97 8.28 6.17
CA THR A 153 9.75 7.13 5.70
C THR A 153 11.16 7.52 5.29
N SER A 154 11.31 8.66 4.58
CA SER A 154 12.63 9.17 4.18
C SER A 154 13.47 9.56 5.40
N LEU A 155 12.85 10.19 6.40
CA LEU A 155 13.53 10.61 7.62
C LEU A 155 13.97 9.41 8.47
N ILE A 156 13.09 8.42 8.66
CA ILE A 156 13.46 7.16 9.34
C ILE A 156 14.62 6.49 8.60
N THR A 157 14.52 6.39 7.28
CA THR A 157 15.58 5.81 6.46
C THR A 157 16.90 6.56 6.61
N ALA A 158 16.88 7.89 6.59
CA ALA A 158 18.08 8.71 6.70
C ALA A 158 18.73 8.62 8.09
N VAL A 159 17.93 8.60 9.16
CA VAL A 159 18.41 8.52 10.55
C VAL A 159 18.98 7.13 10.85
N PHE A 160 18.30 6.07 10.41
CA PHE A 160 18.68 4.67 10.68
C PHE A 160 19.46 4.00 9.54
N TYR A 161 20.04 4.79 8.63
CA TYR A 161 20.73 4.27 7.45
C TYR A 161 21.87 3.31 7.81
N LYS A 162 22.59 3.60 8.91
CA LYS A 162 23.73 2.80 9.38
C LYS A 162 23.31 1.49 10.04
N GLU A 163 22.10 1.43 10.57
CA GLU A 163 21.53 0.27 11.23
C GLU A 163 20.82 -0.66 10.22
N PHE A 164 20.43 -0.12 9.06
CA PHE A 164 19.78 -0.89 8.00
C PHE A 164 20.74 -1.61 7.05
N ILE A 165 21.98 -1.11 6.92
CA ILE A 165 23.09 -1.68 6.13
C ILE A 165 24.06 -2.40 7.07
#